data_AF-A0A0G4N9G4-F1
#
_entry.id   AF-A0A0G4N9G4-F1
#
_cell.length_a   1.000
_cell.length_b   1.000
_cell.length_c   1.000
_cell.angle_alpha   90.00
_cell.angle_beta   90.00
_cell.angle_gamma   90.00
#
_symmetry.space_group_name_H-M   'P 1'
#
loop_
_entity.id
_entity.type
_entity.pdbx_description
1 polymer ?
#
loop_
_entity_poly.entity_id
_entity_poly.type
_entity_poly.pdbx_seq_one_letter_code
_entity_poly.pdbx_strand_id
1 'polypeptide(L)'
;NSAPLEGKLNVLLDGGAEWDCYASDITRTFPISGKFSKESRAIYDIVLKMQLESIKVLKEDILWDDVHELAHKIAIEGLLDLGILKGEADEILKARTSVAFFPHGLGHYLGMDTHDVGGTPNYADSDPMFRYLRKRGTLPAGSLVTVEPGIYFCSFIIEPYLKD
;
A
#
# COMPACT_ATOMS: atom_id res chain seq x y z
N ASN A 1 -0.38 13.52 16.02
CA ASN A 1 0.84 14.09 15.40
C ASN A 1 0.74 15.61 15.47
N SER A 2 1.74 16.30 16.03
CA SER A 2 1.79 17.78 16.14
C SER A 2 2.99 18.39 15.41
N ALA A 3 3.59 17.65 14.46
CA ALA A 3 4.73 18.13 13.68
C ALA A 3 4.36 19.33 12.80
N PRO A 4 5.28 20.29 12.60
CA PRO A 4 5.03 21.43 11.74
C PRO A 4 4.88 21.00 10.27
N LEU A 5 3.97 21.65 9.55
CA LEU A 5 3.73 21.43 8.12
C LEU A 5 4.66 22.26 7.22
N GLU A 6 5.40 23.21 7.79
CA GLU A 6 6.30 24.08 7.04
C GLU A 6 7.36 23.27 6.27
N GLY A 7 7.53 23.60 4.98
CA GLY A 7 8.45 22.90 4.08
C GLY A 7 8.01 21.49 3.65
N LYS A 8 6.81 21.03 4.02
CA LYS A 8 6.25 19.74 3.57
C LYS A 8 5.43 19.94 2.30
N LEU A 9 5.45 18.94 1.41
CA LEU A 9 4.71 18.97 0.14
C LEU A 9 3.26 18.48 0.31
N ASN A 10 3.08 17.39 1.05
CA ASN A 10 1.82 16.67 1.17
C ASN A 10 1.43 16.44 2.63
N VAL A 11 0.13 16.25 2.83
CA VAL A 11 -0.44 15.57 3.99
C VAL A 11 -0.98 14.24 3.53
N LEU A 12 -0.66 13.18 4.28
CA LEU A 12 -1.40 11.93 4.28
C LEU A 12 -2.27 11.95 5.53
N LEU A 13 -3.59 11.97 5.33
CA LEU A 13 -4.58 11.91 6.39
C LEU A 13 -5.20 10.52 6.34
N ASP A 14 -4.90 9.73 7.37
CA ASP A 14 -5.57 8.49 7.67
C ASP A 14 -6.55 8.74 8.81
N GLY A 15 -7.84 8.56 8.54
CA GLY A 15 -8.90 8.90 9.47
C GLY A 15 -10.16 8.09 9.23
N GLY A 16 -10.74 7.65 10.34
CA GLY A 16 -11.97 6.88 10.38
C GLY A 16 -12.96 7.44 11.38
N ALA A 17 -14.16 6.88 11.36
CA ALA A 17 -15.21 7.07 12.35
C ALA A 17 -15.82 5.71 12.70
N GLU A 18 -16.45 5.64 13.87
CA GLU A 18 -17.22 4.48 14.31
C GLU A 18 -18.68 4.88 14.49
N TRP A 19 -19.62 4.06 14.01
CA TRP A 19 -21.05 4.24 14.21
C TRP A 19 -21.71 2.89 14.51
N ASP A 20 -22.51 2.82 15.58
CA ASP A 20 -23.11 1.57 16.07
C ASP A 20 -22.10 0.42 16.20
N CYS A 21 -20.89 0.73 16.67
CA CYS A 21 -19.74 -0.18 16.77
C CYS A 21 -19.22 -0.73 15.43
N TYR A 22 -19.56 -0.13 14.29
CA TYR A 22 -18.95 -0.43 12.99
C TYR A 22 -17.92 0.64 12.63
N ALA A 23 -16.70 0.20 12.30
CA ALA A 23 -15.60 1.05 11.94
C ALA A 23 -15.65 1.49 10.47
N SER A 24 -15.02 2.63 10.19
CA SER A 24 -14.62 3.06 8.86
C SER A 24 -13.14 3.38 8.85
N ASP A 25 -12.49 3.22 7.70
CA ASP A 25 -11.06 3.42 7.55
C ASP A 25 -10.76 4.03 6.18
N ILE A 26 -10.28 5.27 6.16
CA ILE A 26 -10.09 6.05 4.94
C ILE A 26 -8.81 6.86 5.03
N THR A 27 -7.87 6.54 4.14
CA THR A 27 -6.68 7.36 3.91
C THR A 27 -6.80 8.22 2.65
N ARG A 28 -6.37 9.48 2.73
CA ARG A 28 -6.20 10.39 1.58
C ARG A 28 -4.90 11.16 1.66
N THR A 29 -4.22 11.28 0.52
CA THR A 29 -3.02 12.11 0.36
C THR A 29 -3.32 13.31 -0.54
N PHE A 30 -2.96 14.51 -0.11
CA PHE A 30 -3.21 15.75 -0.86
C PHE A 30 -2.13 16.81 -0.59
N PRO A 31 -1.90 17.75 -1.53
CA PRO A 31 -0.85 18.74 -1.40
C PRO A 31 -1.26 19.85 -0.42
N ILE A 32 -0.34 20.25 0.46
CA ILE A 32 -0.59 21.31 1.45
C ILE A 32 -0.89 22.66 0.78
N SER A 33 -0.22 22.94 -0.34
CA SER A 33 -0.39 24.18 -1.11
C SER A 33 -1.66 24.20 -1.99
N GLY A 34 -2.44 23.13 -2.01
CA GLY A 34 -3.58 22.95 -2.92
C GLY A 34 -3.20 22.56 -4.35
N LYS A 35 -1.91 22.46 -4.68
CA LYS A 35 -1.40 21.97 -5.98
C LYS A 35 -0.23 21.02 -5.78
N PHE A 36 -0.27 19.87 -6.44
CA PHE A 36 0.86 18.94 -6.41
C PHE A 36 2.07 19.54 -7.12
N SER A 37 3.27 19.32 -6.58
CA SER A 37 4.50 19.42 -7.37
C SER A 37 4.52 18.32 -8.44
N LYS A 38 5.39 18.45 -9.43
CA LYS A 38 5.53 17.44 -10.50
C LYS A 38 5.89 16.06 -9.91
N GLU A 39 6.88 16.04 -9.03
CA GLU A 39 7.40 14.82 -8.41
C GLU A 39 6.35 14.17 -7.50
N SER A 40 5.65 15.00 -6.70
CA SER A 40 4.60 14.50 -5.83
C SER A 40 3.39 13.97 -6.62
N ARG A 41 3.01 14.64 -7.71
CA ARG A 41 1.92 14.19 -8.58
C ARG A 41 2.24 12.83 -9.17
N ALA A 42 3.48 12.64 -9.64
CA ALA A 42 3.93 11.39 -10.24
C ALA A 42 3.81 10.20 -9.26
N ILE A 43 4.25 10.36 -8.01
CA ILE A 43 4.08 9.30 -6.99
C ILE A 43 2.60 9.06 -6.68
N TYR A 44 1.81 10.13 -6.53
CA TYR A 44 0.38 10.00 -6.27
C TYR A 44 -0.36 9.29 -7.41
N ASP A 45 -0.01 9.55 -8.68
CA ASP A 45 -0.55 8.83 -9.85
C ASP A 45 -0.28 7.33 -9.79
N ILE A 46 0.93 6.93 -9.38
CA ILE A 46 1.28 5.51 -9.24
C ILE A 46 0.43 4.86 -8.16
N VAL A 47 0.32 5.46 -6.97
CA VAL A 47 -0.50 4.94 -5.87
C VAL A 47 -1.98 4.88 -6.25
N LEU A 48 -2.48 5.90 -6.97
CA LEU A 48 -3.84 5.89 -7.49
C LEU A 48 -4.06 4.74 -8.48
N LYS A 49 -3.12 4.48 -9.39
CA LYS A 49 -3.16 3.32 -10.30
C LYS A 49 -3.14 2.00 -9.54
N MET A 50 -2.27 1.86 -8.53
CA MET A 50 -2.23 0.68 -7.65
C MET A 50 -3.61 0.43 -7.05
N GLN A 51 -4.23 1.45 -6.44
CA GLN A 51 -5.54 1.32 -5.79
C GLN A 51 -6.64 0.95 -6.78
N LEU A 52 -6.75 1.66 -7.90
CA LEU A 52 -7.82 1.46 -8.86
C LEU A 52 -7.74 0.09 -9.54
N GLU A 53 -6.56 -0.37 -9.93
CA GLU A 53 -6.40 -1.69 -10.55
C GLU A 53 -6.54 -2.82 -9.51
N SER A 54 -6.07 -2.64 -8.27
CA SER A 54 -6.34 -3.60 -7.20
C SER A 54 -7.84 -3.74 -6.91
N ILE A 55 -8.60 -2.64 -6.85
CA ILE A 55 -10.07 -2.67 -6.67
C ILE A 55 -10.74 -3.38 -7.85
N LYS A 56 -10.33 -3.07 -9.08
CA LYS A 56 -10.95 -3.58 -10.31
C LYS A 56 -10.89 -5.10 -10.45
N VAL A 57 -9.83 -5.73 -9.93
CA VAL A 57 -9.68 -7.19 -9.98
C VAL A 57 -10.43 -7.92 -8.87
N LEU A 58 -10.97 -7.20 -7.87
CA LEU A 58 -11.71 -7.83 -6.78
C LEU A 58 -12.98 -8.50 -7.27
N LYS A 59 -13.12 -9.76 -6.90
CA LYS A 59 -14.28 -10.61 -7.15
C LYS A 59 -14.28 -11.74 -6.13
N GLU A 60 -15.39 -12.47 -6.05
CA GLU A 60 -15.47 -13.70 -5.27
C GLU A 60 -14.33 -14.67 -5.62
N ASP A 61 -13.75 -15.27 -4.58
CA ASP A 61 -12.67 -16.25 -4.61
C ASP A 61 -11.33 -15.77 -5.18
N ILE A 62 -11.15 -14.46 -5.40
CA ILE A 62 -9.82 -13.93 -5.72
C ILE A 62 -8.85 -14.17 -4.56
N LEU A 63 -7.61 -14.57 -4.88
CA LEU A 63 -6.56 -14.72 -3.88
C LEU A 63 -6.05 -13.33 -3.49
N TRP A 64 -6.20 -12.93 -2.22
CA TRP A 64 -5.78 -11.60 -1.77
C TRP A 64 -4.28 -11.35 -1.97
N ASP A 65 -3.46 -12.39 -1.78
CA ASP A 65 -2.02 -12.39 -2.01
C ASP A 65 -1.68 -11.96 -3.46
N ASP A 66 -2.46 -12.39 -4.45
CA ASP A 66 -2.26 -12.00 -5.86
C ASP A 66 -2.61 -10.52 -6.10
N VAL A 67 -3.62 -10.00 -5.40
CA VAL A 67 -3.99 -8.57 -5.48
C VAL A 67 -2.91 -7.70 -4.85
N HIS A 68 -2.31 -8.17 -3.75
CA HIS A 68 -1.14 -7.53 -3.12
C HIS A 68 0.06 -7.52 -4.06
N GLU A 69 0.39 -8.66 -4.68
CA GLU A 69 1.48 -8.75 -5.65
C GLU A 69 1.22 -7.86 -6.89
N LEU A 70 -0.02 -7.75 -7.36
CA LEU A 70 -0.41 -6.82 -8.43
C LEU A 70 -0.09 -5.37 -8.06
N ALA A 71 -0.41 -4.93 -6.84
CA ALA A 71 -0.07 -3.59 -6.38
C ALA A 71 1.46 -3.36 -6.39
N HIS A 72 2.25 -4.36 -5.98
CA HIS A 72 3.72 -4.30 -6.08
C HIS A 72 4.21 -4.21 -7.52
N LYS A 73 3.64 -4.96 -8.47
CA LYS A 73 4.00 -4.88 -9.89
C LYS A 73 3.76 -3.48 -10.45
N ILE A 74 2.62 -2.88 -10.14
CA ILE A 74 2.30 -1.50 -10.57
C ILE A 74 3.26 -0.48 -9.94
N ALA A 75 3.61 -0.64 -8.66
CA ALA A 75 4.60 0.20 -8.01
C ALA A 75 5.98 0.09 -8.69
N ILE A 76 6.41 -1.12 -9.03
CA ILE A 76 7.69 -1.36 -9.71
C ILE A 76 7.71 -0.67 -11.08
N GLU A 77 6.69 -0.89 -11.91
CA GLU A 77 6.56 -0.21 -13.22
C GLU A 77 6.65 1.32 -13.06
N GLY A 78 5.84 1.88 -12.16
CA GLY A 78 5.80 3.33 -11.96
C GLY A 78 7.13 3.90 -11.45
N LEU A 79 7.80 3.22 -10.52
CA LEU A 79 9.09 3.66 -9.99
C LEU A 79 10.24 3.48 -10.99
N LEU A 80 10.15 2.50 -11.90
CA LEU A 80 11.05 2.35 -13.05
C LEU A 80 10.88 3.52 -14.03
N ASP A 81 9.64 3.88 -14.37
CA ASP A 81 9.35 4.99 -15.28
C ASP A 81 9.88 6.34 -14.76
N LEU A 82 9.92 6.51 -13.43
CA LEU A 82 10.49 7.69 -12.78
C LEU A 82 12.02 7.62 -12.61
N GLY A 83 12.65 6.49 -12.95
CA GLY A 83 14.09 6.26 -12.78
C GLY A 83 14.53 6.11 -11.32
N ILE A 84 13.58 5.89 -10.39
CA ILE A 84 13.85 5.62 -8.98
C ILE A 84 14.38 4.20 -8.80
N LEU A 85 13.71 3.24 -9.44
CA LEU A 85 14.22 1.88 -9.61
C LEU A 85 14.97 1.78 -10.94
N LYS A 86 15.90 0.83 -11.04
CA LYS A 86 16.67 0.54 -12.25
C LYS A 86 16.85 -0.96 -12.41
N GLY A 87 16.81 -1.45 -13.65
CA GLY A 87 16.92 -2.87 -13.98
C GLY A 87 15.62 -3.45 -14.53
N GLU A 88 15.51 -4.76 -14.50
CA GLU A 88 14.36 -5.50 -15.02
C GLU A 88 13.27 -5.68 -13.96
N ALA A 89 12.00 -5.46 -14.34
CA ALA A 89 10.87 -5.48 -13.42
C ALA A 89 10.72 -6.83 -12.68
N ASP A 90 10.91 -7.95 -13.39
CA ASP A 90 10.78 -9.29 -12.80
C ASP A 90 11.88 -9.59 -11.77
N GLU A 91 13.11 -9.12 -12.01
CA GLU A 91 14.21 -9.29 -11.05
C GLU A 91 14.00 -8.43 -9.80
N ILE A 92 13.50 -7.21 -9.96
CA ILE A 92 13.12 -6.33 -8.84
C ILE A 92 12.00 -6.97 -8.01
N LEU A 93 10.98 -7.53 -8.67
CA LEU A 93 9.88 -8.22 -8.00
C LEU A 93 10.39 -9.45 -7.23
N LYS A 94 11.22 -10.28 -7.87
CA LYS A 94 11.82 -11.48 -7.28
C LYS A 94 12.71 -11.16 -6.09
N ALA A 95 13.50 -10.07 -6.17
CA ALA A 95 14.35 -9.59 -5.08
C ALA A 95 13.56 -8.89 -3.96
N ARG A 96 12.24 -8.70 -4.10
CA ARG A 96 11.36 -8.01 -3.16
C ARG A 96 11.75 -6.55 -2.89
N THR A 97 12.51 -5.92 -3.80
CA THR A 97 13.02 -4.55 -3.63
C THR A 97 11.90 -3.52 -3.44
N SER A 98 10.72 -3.74 -4.03
CA SER A 98 9.57 -2.84 -3.87
C SER A 98 9.04 -2.77 -2.44
N VAL A 99 9.35 -3.74 -1.57
CA VAL A 99 9.02 -3.71 -0.13
C VAL A 99 9.71 -2.53 0.58
N ALA A 100 10.82 -2.03 0.04
CA ALA A 100 11.48 -0.82 0.56
C ALA A 100 10.58 0.44 0.48
N PHE A 101 9.67 0.46 -0.49
CA PHE A 101 8.77 1.58 -0.77
C PHE A 101 7.33 1.29 -0.36
N PHE A 102 6.91 0.03 -0.37
CA PHE A 102 5.58 -0.42 0.03
C PHE A 102 5.71 -1.56 1.07
N PRO A 103 5.97 -1.23 2.35
CA PRO A 103 6.39 -2.23 3.35
C PRO A 103 5.24 -2.94 4.08
N HIS A 104 4.01 -2.46 3.95
CA HIS A 104 2.84 -3.00 4.65
C HIS A 104 1.95 -3.81 3.71
N GLY A 105 0.98 -4.53 4.28
CA GLY A 105 -0.02 -5.25 3.48
C GLY A 105 -0.97 -4.31 2.73
N LEU A 106 -1.49 -4.76 1.59
CA LEU A 106 -2.45 -4.00 0.76
C LEU A 106 -3.73 -3.56 1.48
N GLY A 107 -4.11 -4.27 2.53
CA GLY A 107 -5.31 -3.99 3.31
C GLY A 107 -5.72 -5.17 4.18
N HIS A 108 -6.92 -5.08 4.73
CA HIS A 108 -7.45 -5.98 5.74
C HIS A 108 -8.97 -6.03 5.71
N TYR A 109 -9.56 -7.00 6.42
CA TYR A 109 -11.00 -6.96 6.67
C TYR A 109 -11.36 -5.75 7.54
N LEU A 110 -12.53 -5.18 7.27
CA LEU A 110 -13.10 -4.04 7.99
C LEU A 110 -14.53 -4.39 8.41
N GLY A 111 -14.85 -4.15 9.67
CA GLY A 111 -16.16 -4.47 10.23
C GLY A 111 -16.40 -3.77 11.55
N MET A 112 -16.62 -4.54 12.62
CA MET A 112 -16.77 -3.94 13.96
C MET A 112 -15.43 -3.43 14.51
N ASP A 113 -14.34 -4.13 14.21
CA ASP A 113 -12.98 -3.64 14.43
C ASP A 113 -12.42 -3.05 13.13
N THR A 114 -11.55 -2.02 13.24
CA THR A 114 -10.83 -1.48 12.07
C THR A 114 -10.04 -2.58 11.37
N HIS A 115 -9.24 -3.34 12.14
CA HIS A 115 -8.61 -4.57 11.67
C HIS A 115 -9.48 -5.77 12.09
N ASP A 116 -10.50 -6.08 11.29
CA ASP A 116 -11.49 -7.10 11.66
C ASP A 116 -10.93 -8.53 11.67
N VAL A 117 -11.63 -9.41 12.35
CA VAL A 117 -11.24 -10.81 12.58
C VAL A 117 -11.28 -11.65 11.28
N GLY A 118 -10.67 -12.84 11.32
CA GLY A 118 -10.79 -13.83 10.22
C GLY A 118 -9.80 -13.65 9.06
N GLY A 119 -8.84 -12.72 9.16
CA GLY A 119 -7.85 -12.48 8.10
C GLY A 119 -6.68 -13.48 8.00
N THR A 120 -6.44 -14.31 9.02
CA THR A 120 -5.35 -15.31 9.05
C THR A 120 -3.94 -14.77 8.68
N PRO A 121 -3.42 -13.73 9.35
CA PRO A 121 -2.08 -13.22 9.10
C PRO A 121 -0.98 -14.24 9.44
N ASN A 122 0.14 -14.19 8.72
CA ASN A 122 1.35 -14.96 9.02
C ASN A 122 2.56 -14.04 9.23
N TYR A 123 2.72 -13.51 10.44
CA TYR A 123 3.85 -12.63 10.76
C TYR A 123 5.21 -13.34 10.81
N ALA A 124 5.22 -14.67 10.77
CA ALA A 124 6.44 -15.49 10.69
C ALA A 124 6.84 -15.81 9.24
N ASP A 125 6.11 -15.31 8.23
CA ASP A 125 6.44 -15.50 6.83
C ASP A 125 7.86 -14.99 6.54
N SER A 126 8.68 -15.84 5.91
CA SER A 126 10.06 -15.50 5.55
C SER A 126 10.09 -14.51 4.39
N ASP A 127 9.07 -14.49 3.53
CA ASP A 127 8.95 -13.53 2.44
C ASP A 127 8.46 -12.18 2.99
N PRO A 128 9.29 -11.11 2.96
CA PRO A 128 8.95 -9.83 3.54
C PRO A 128 7.76 -9.15 2.84
N MET A 129 7.46 -9.49 1.58
CA MET A 129 6.33 -8.93 0.85
C MET A 129 4.99 -9.34 1.47
N PHE A 130 4.89 -10.56 2.02
CA PHE A 130 3.63 -11.10 2.53
C PHE A 130 3.52 -11.11 4.07
N ARG A 131 4.63 -10.86 4.79
CA ARG A 131 4.72 -10.91 6.26
C ARG A 131 3.70 -10.04 6.99
N TYR A 132 3.38 -8.87 6.43
CA TYR A 132 2.49 -7.89 7.07
C TYR A 132 1.08 -7.85 6.47
N LEU A 133 0.73 -8.80 5.62
CA LEU A 133 -0.65 -8.98 5.19
C LEU A 133 -1.52 -9.44 6.37
N ARG A 134 -2.59 -8.68 6.61
CA ARG A 134 -3.60 -9.00 7.65
C ARG A 134 -4.67 -9.96 7.14
N LYS A 135 -4.95 -9.92 5.84
CA LYS A 135 -5.73 -10.94 5.12
C LYS A 135 -4.80 -11.82 4.29
N ARG A 136 -4.96 -13.14 4.35
CA ARG A 136 -4.30 -14.13 3.46
C ARG A 136 -5.36 -15.05 2.84
N GLY A 137 -5.11 -15.59 1.66
CA GLY A 137 -6.03 -16.54 1.02
C GLY A 137 -7.20 -15.87 0.28
N THR A 138 -8.18 -16.67 -0.13
CA THR A 138 -9.29 -16.22 -0.99
C THR A 138 -10.25 -15.27 -0.28
N LEU A 139 -10.83 -14.33 -1.03
CA LEU A 139 -11.90 -13.45 -0.55
C LEU A 139 -13.28 -14.02 -0.92
N PRO A 140 -14.11 -14.44 0.06
CA PRO A 140 -15.48 -14.85 -0.23
C PRO A 140 -16.36 -13.64 -0.59
N ALA A 141 -17.44 -13.89 -1.34
CA ALA A 141 -18.46 -12.88 -1.62
C ALA A 141 -19.00 -12.24 -0.32
N GLY A 142 -19.25 -10.92 -0.37
CA GLY A 142 -19.75 -10.14 0.77
C GLY A 142 -18.67 -9.68 1.76
N SER A 143 -17.39 -9.99 1.51
CA SER A 143 -16.27 -9.46 2.28
C SER A 143 -16.19 -7.94 2.20
N LEU A 144 -15.96 -7.26 3.33
CA LEU A 144 -15.53 -5.86 3.38
C LEU A 144 -14.03 -5.80 3.62
N VAL A 145 -13.28 -5.18 2.71
CA VAL A 145 -11.83 -5.00 2.83
C VAL A 145 -11.42 -3.56 2.54
N THR A 146 -10.33 -3.12 3.18
CA THR A 146 -9.60 -1.92 2.78
C THR A 146 -8.73 -2.22 1.54
N VAL A 147 -8.55 -1.23 0.67
CA VAL A 147 -7.57 -1.27 -0.43
C VAL A 147 -6.74 0.00 -0.35
N GLU A 148 -5.58 -0.11 0.29
CA GLU A 148 -4.76 1.00 0.78
C GLU A 148 -3.30 0.88 0.36
N PRO A 149 -2.99 0.70 -0.94
CA PRO A 149 -1.59 0.71 -1.36
C PRO A 149 -0.92 2.05 -1.04
N GLY A 150 0.40 2.03 -0.83
CA GLY A 150 1.17 3.23 -0.55
C GLY A 150 2.61 3.14 -1.02
N ILE A 151 3.20 4.30 -1.34
CA ILE A 151 4.62 4.45 -1.65
C ILE A 151 5.21 5.44 -0.65
N TYR A 152 6.23 5.00 0.08
CA TYR A 152 6.88 5.73 1.15
C TYR A 152 8.38 5.82 0.89
N PHE A 153 8.95 6.99 1.16
CA PHE A 153 10.40 7.19 1.11
C PHE A 153 10.93 7.25 2.53
N CYS A 154 11.15 6.06 3.12
CA CYS A 154 11.56 5.92 4.51
C CYS A 154 13.04 5.56 4.62
N SER A 155 13.88 6.50 5.06
CA SER A 155 15.34 6.33 5.04
C SER A 155 15.81 5.04 5.73
N PHE A 156 15.29 4.70 6.91
CA PHE A 156 15.74 3.51 7.63
C PHE A 156 15.33 2.19 6.95
N ILE A 157 14.28 2.20 6.12
CA ILE A 157 13.86 1.03 5.33
C ILE A 157 14.69 0.95 4.04
N ILE A 158 14.98 2.08 3.40
CA ILE A 158 15.67 2.15 2.11
C ILE A 158 17.19 1.99 2.25
N GLU A 159 17.82 2.58 3.27
CA GLU A 159 19.28 2.57 3.44
C GLU A 159 19.94 1.18 3.38
N PRO A 160 19.36 0.10 3.95
CA PRO A 160 19.87 -1.26 3.77
C PRO A 160 19.99 -1.68 2.30
N TYR A 161 19.03 -1.32 1.44
CA TYR A 161 19.02 -1.66 0.02
C TYR A 161 20.05 -0.86 -0.81
N LEU A 162 20.67 0.17 -0.24
CA LEU A 162 21.70 0.99 -0.91
C LEU A 162 23.12 0.51 -0.63
N LYS A 163 23.29 -0.47 0.28
CA LYS A 163 24.60 -0.99 0.70
C LYS A 163 24.96 -2.32 0.06
N ASP A 164 24.01 -2.92 -0.65
CA ASP A 164 24.20 -4.10 -1.51
C ASP A 164 24.79 -3.69 -2.86
#